data_AF-A0A914QSX9-F1
#
_entry.id   AF-A0A914QSX9-F1
#
_cell.length_a   1.000
_cell.length_b   1.000
_cell.length_c   1.000
_cell.angle_alpha   90.00
_cell.angle_beta   90.00
_cell.angle_gamma   90.00
#
_symmetry.space_group_name_H-M   'P 1'
#
loop_
_entity.id
_entity.type
_entity.pdbx_description
1 polymer ?
#
loop_
_entity_poly.entity_id
_entity_poly.type
_entity_poly.pdbx_seq_one_letter_code
_entity_poly.pdbx_strand_id
1 'polypeptide(L)'
;MYTDGLKIASSSNKELWVLGFTLLDLPMKIRFSQSNFVYLAMWYSEFKPPWQIFSNEMNKQLNDGIKIENIFHDFKVLQVNADMPARAIVLNCKQCGYTPCLRCDVVGTRTGNLIQLSNRETLKATASSYQNLLKQSLSDEQRKTDEQNSVKGKSAFDQILRIPECITGDIMHSGYYGPLKNDFAEILKIKSVRKAFDESIEK
;
A
#
# COMPACT_ATOMS: atom_id res chain seq x y z
N MET A 1 -0.88 -6.08 1.35
CA MET A 1 -2.25 -5.96 0.81
C MET A 1 -2.11 -5.62 -0.66
N TYR A 2 -2.82 -6.36 -1.51
CA TYR A 2 -2.77 -6.18 -2.96
C TYR A 2 -4.13 -5.63 -3.40
N THR A 3 -4.13 -4.50 -4.12
CA THR A 3 -5.36 -3.94 -4.71
C THR A 3 -5.56 -4.30 -6.17
N ASP A 4 -4.56 -4.93 -6.78
CA ASP A 4 -4.65 -5.48 -8.12
C ASP A 4 -5.36 -6.82 -8.06
N GLY A 5 -6.36 -6.98 -8.92
CA GLY A 5 -7.16 -8.20 -8.98
C GLY A 5 -6.35 -9.32 -9.60
N LEU A 6 -6.45 -10.52 -9.03
CA LEU A 6 -5.86 -11.72 -9.61
C LEU A 6 -6.84 -12.35 -10.58
N LYS A 7 -6.53 -12.37 -11.88
CA LYS A 7 -7.29 -13.15 -12.85
C LYS A 7 -7.12 -14.64 -12.57
N ILE A 8 -8.24 -15.33 -12.34
CA ILE A 8 -8.24 -16.78 -12.09
C ILE A 8 -8.04 -17.56 -13.40
N ALA A 9 -8.51 -17.02 -14.52
CA ALA A 9 -8.33 -17.58 -15.84
C ALA A 9 -8.02 -16.47 -16.85
N SER A 10 -7.16 -16.75 -17.83
CA SER A 10 -6.77 -15.79 -18.87
C SER A 10 -7.94 -15.30 -19.73
N SER A 11 -8.95 -16.15 -19.91
CA SER A 11 -10.18 -15.86 -20.68
C SER A 11 -11.29 -15.19 -19.86
N SER A 12 -11.12 -15.06 -18.54
CA SER A 12 -12.14 -14.47 -17.67
C SER A 12 -11.92 -12.98 -17.47
N ASN A 13 -13.00 -12.22 -17.49
CA ASN A 13 -13.01 -10.82 -17.05
C ASN A 13 -13.13 -10.69 -15.53
N LYS A 14 -13.36 -11.80 -14.82
CA LYS A 14 -13.45 -11.80 -13.35
C LYS A 14 -12.07 -11.89 -12.72
N GLU A 15 -11.88 -11.07 -11.70
CA GLU A 15 -10.68 -11.04 -10.89
C GLU A 15 -11.02 -11.34 -9.43
N LEU A 16 -10.02 -11.79 -8.70
CA LEU A 16 -10.08 -12.11 -7.29
C LEU A 16 -9.23 -11.10 -6.50
N TRP A 17 -9.86 -10.40 -5.56
CA TRP A 17 -9.18 -9.57 -4.58
C TRP A 17 -9.21 -10.26 -3.23
N VAL A 18 -8.09 -10.17 -2.51
CA VAL A 18 -7.91 -10.89 -1.26
C VAL A 18 -7.31 -9.97 -0.21
N LEU A 19 -7.98 -9.90 0.94
CA LEU A 19 -7.45 -9.33 2.16
C LEU A 19 -7.02 -10.47 3.07
N GLY A 20 -5.78 -10.41 3.51
CA GLY A 20 -5.23 -11.38 4.43
C GLY A 20 -4.01 -10.83 5.14
N PHE A 21 -3.56 -11.58 6.13
CA PHE A 21 -2.47 -11.20 6.99
C PHE A 21 -1.54 -12.37 7.27
N THR A 22 -0.39 -12.03 7.83
CA THR A 22 0.57 -13.00 8.37
C THR A 22 0.61 -12.84 9.88
N LEU A 23 0.80 -13.94 10.59
CA LEU A 23 0.88 -13.96 12.04
C LEU A 23 2.29 -13.56 12.49
N LEU A 24 2.39 -12.44 13.19
CA LEU A 24 3.69 -11.94 13.66
C LEU A 24 4.30 -12.81 14.77
N ASP A 25 3.49 -13.59 15.48
CA ASP A 25 3.97 -14.50 16.51
C ASP A 25 4.67 -15.74 15.94
N LEU A 26 4.53 -15.99 14.63
CA LEU A 26 5.23 -17.08 13.96
C LEU A 26 6.71 -16.74 13.71
N PRO A 27 7.62 -17.73 13.78
CA PRO A 27 9.01 -17.57 13.37
C PRO A 27 9.14 -17.04 11.94
N MET A 28 10.08 -16.12 11.71
CA MET A 28 10.25 -15.43 10.43
C MET A 28 10.37 -16.38 9.23
N LYS A 29 11.02 -17.54 9.40
CA LYS A 29 11.21 -18.55 8.35
C LYS A 29 9.90 -19.17 7.84
N ILE A 30 8.85 -19.20 8.67
CA ILE A 30 7.57 -19.81 8.31
C ILE A 30 6.43 -18.79 8.25
N ARG A 31 6.61 -17.59 8.78
CA ARG A 31 5.59 -16.53 8.82
C ARG A 31 4.98 -16.21 7.46
N PHE A 32 5.80 -16.26 6.41
CA PHE A 32 5.40 -15.93 5.04
C PHE A 32 5.09 -17.19 4.20
N SER A 33 5.06 -18.38 4.80
CA SER A 33 4.63 -19.58 4.07
C SER A 33 3.15 -19.46 3.73
N GLN A 34 2.76 -19.98 2.56
CA GLN A 34 1.38 -19.94 2.09
C GLN A 34 0.42 -20.61 3.09
N SER A 35 0.87 -21.66 3.79
CA SER A 35 0.11 -22.34 4.83
C SER A 35 -0.21 -21.49 6.06
N ASN A 36 0.55 -20.42 6.29
CA ASN A 36 0.43 -19.53 7.45
C ASN A 36 -0.17 -18.16 7.08
N PHE A 37 -0.54 -17.98 5.80
CA PHE A 37 -1.24 -16.81 5.35
C PHE A 37 -2.74 -16.97 5.63
N VAL A 38 -3.30 -16.06 6.42
CA VAL A 38 -4.72 -16.11 6.77
C VAL A 38 -5.50 -15.21 5.83
N TYR A 39 -6.45 -15.80 5.11
CA TYR A 39 -7.39 -15.09 4.25
C TYR A 39 -8.61 -14.67 5.05
N LEU A 40 -8.85 -13.37 5.17
CA LEU A 40 -9.99 -12.83 5.93
C LEU A 40 -11.18 -12.47 5.05
N ALA A 41 -10.89 -11.92 3.87
CA ALA A 41 -11.92 -11.49 2.96
C ALA A 41 -11.49 -11.75 1.53
N MET A 42 -12.42 -12.23 0.72
CA MET A 42 -12.23 -12.50 -0.69
C MET A 42 -13.38 -11.84 -1.46
N TRP A 43 -13.05 -11.18 -2.57
CA TRP A 43 -14.02 -10.58 -3.47
C TRP A 43 -13.75 -11.09 -4.87
N TYR A 44 -14.72 -11.76 -5.48
CA TYR A 44 -14.59 -12.31 -6.84
C TYR A 44 -15.64 -11.68 -7.74
N SER A 45 -15.20 -10.84 -8.69
CA SER A 45 -16.09 -10.06 -9.54
C SER A 45 -15.38 -9.54 -10.79
N GLU A 46 -16.13 -9.05 -11.76
CA GLU A 46 -15.60 -8.28 -12.89
C GLU A 46 -15.19 -6.86 -12.48
N PHE A 47 -15.72 -6.39 -11.34
CA PHE A 47 -15.48 -5.05 -10.83
C PHE A 47 -14.69 -5.09 -9.53
N LYS A 48 -13.78 -4.12 -9.37
CA LYS A 48 -13.03 -3.90 -8.13
C LYS A 48 -13.98 -3.78 -6.94
N PRO A 49 -13.62 -4.33 -5.76
CA PRO A 49 -14.44 -4.20 -4.58
C PRO A 49 -14.59 -2.72 -4.18
N PRO A 50 -15.75 -2.32 -3.63
CA PRO A 50 -15.85 -1.10 -2.86
C PRO A 50 -14.98 -1.25 -1.59
N TRP A 51 -13.73 -0.77 -1.67
CA TRP A 51 -12.68 -1.05 -0.68
C TRP A 51 -13.02 -0.70 0.76
N GLN A 52 -13.80 0.36 0.99
CA GLN A 52 -14.28 0.71 2.32
C GLN A 52 -15.18 -0.39 2.91
N ILE A 53 -16.13 -0.90 2.12
CA ILE A 53 -17.02 -1.99 2.54
C ILE A 53 -16.21 -3.28 2.72
N PHE A 54 -15.35 -3.60 1.75
CA PHE A 54 -14.54 -4.82 1.78
C PHE A 54 -13.59 -4.87 2.98
N SER A 55 -12.99 -3.73 3.35
CA SER A 55 -12.11 -3.61 4.51
C SER A 55 -12.89 -3.58 5.83
N ASN A 56 -14.08 -2.99 5.87
CA ASN A 56 -14.91 -2.96 7.07
C ASN A 56 -15.37 -4.35 7.50
N GLU A 57 -15.68 -5.22 6.54
CA GLU A 57 -16.02 -6.62 6.85
C GLU A 57 -14.86 -7.35 7.54
N MET A 58 -13.65 -7.18 7.01
CA MET A 58 -12.43 -7.70 7.62
C MET A 58 -12.20 -7.11 9.03
N ASN A 59 -12.40 -5.81 9.22
CA ASN A 59 -12.23 -5.16 10.53
C ASN A 59 -13.22 -5.66 11.57
N LYS A 60 -14.45 -5.94 11.17
CA LYS A 60 -15.47 -6.51 12.05
C LYS A 60 -15.02 -7.87 12.57
N GLN A 61 -14.58 -8.77 11.70
CA GLN A 61 -14.09 -10.09 12.10
C GLN A 61 -12.87 -10.02 13.03
N LEU A 62 -11.99 -9.03 12.81
CA LEU A 62 -10.82 -8.85 13.66
C LEU A 62 -11.17 -8.26 15.03
N ASN A 63 -12.15 -7.36 15.11
CA ASN A 63 -12.63 -6.78 16.37
C ASN A 63 -13.45 -7.77 17.20
N ASP A 64 -14.27 -8.59 16.54
CA ASP A 64 -15.16 -9.56 17.20
C ASP A 64 -14.42 -10.86 17.59
N GLY A 65 -13.18 -11.03 17.11
CA GLY A 65 -12.41 -12.26 17.23
C GLY A 65 -12.86 -13.33 16.23
N ILE A 66 -12.01 -14.33 15.99
CA ILE A 66 -12.29 -15.42 15.05
C ILE A 66 -12.36 -16.73 15.81
N LYS A 67 -13.45 -17.47 15.61
CA LYS A 67 -13.66 -18.80 16.22
C LYS A 67 -13.08 -19.89 15.31
N ILE A 68 -12.07 -20.60 15.80
CA ILE A 68 -11.43 -21.73 15.10
C ILE A 68 -11.54 -22.96 16.00
N GLU A 69 -12.12 -24.05 15.51
CA GLU A 69 -12.25 -25.31 16.26
C GLU A 69 -12.82 -25.15 17.68
N ASN A 70 -13.82 -24.27 17.84
CA ASN A 70 -14.44 -23.87 19.11
C ASN A 70 -13.63 -23.01 20.07
N ILE A 71 -12.42 -22.60 19.70
CA ILE A 71 -11.61 -21.65 20.46
C ILE A 71 -11.79 -20.26 19.85
N PHE A 72 -12.07 -19.26 20.68
CA PHE A 72 -12.09 -17.86 20.26
C PHE A 72 -10.67 -17.30 20.30
N HIS A 73 -10.25 -16.72 19.18
CA HIS A 73 -8.94 -16.10 19.04
C HIS A 73 -9.12 -14.61 18.78
N ASP A 74 -8.48 -13.79 19.62
CA ASP A 74 -8.41 -12.36 19.44
C ASP A 74 -7.18 -11.99 18.61
N PHE A 75 -7.38 -11.15 17.60
CA PHE A 75 -6.31 -10.71 16.72
C PHE A 75 -6.11 -9.20 16.84
N LYS A 76 -4.87 -8.78 17.05
CA LYS A 76 -4.49 -7.37 16.98
C LYS A 76 -3.71 -7.08 15.71
N VAL A 77 -4.24 -6.22 14.85
CA VAL A 77 -3.51 -5.75 13.69
C VAL A 77 -2.42 -4.78 14.15
N LEU A 78 -1.15 -5.11 13.88
CA LEU A 78 -0.03 -4.24 14.22
C LEU A 78 0.37 -3.29 13.10
N GLN A 79 0.28 -3.76 11.85
CA GLN A 79 0.74 -3.00 10.69
C GLN A 79 0.02 -3.40 9.41
N VAL A 80 -0.10 -2.45 8.49
CA VAL A 80 -0.52 -2.69 7.10
C VAL A 80 0.65 -2.40 6.19
N ASN A 81 1.05 -3.44 5.44
CA ASN A 81 2.00 -3.33 4.34
C ASN A 81 1.21 -3.24 3.04
N ALA A 82 1.37 -2.13 2.33
CA ALA A 82 0.72 -1.87 1.05
C ALA A 82 1.65 -1.04 0.16
N ASP A 83 1.62 -1.31 -1.14
CA ASP A 83 2.28 -0.44 -2.11
C ASP A 83 1.58 0.94 -2.17
N MET A 84 2.15 1.89 -2.90
CA MET A 84 1.65 3.26 -2.88
C MET A 84 0.19 3.38 -3.39
N PRO A 85 -0.22 2.71 -4.49
CA PRO A 85 -1.62 2.67 -4.93
C PRO A 85 -2.56 2.01 -3.91
N ALA A 86 -2.23 0.82 -3.40
CA ALA A 86 -3.05 0.12 -2.43
C ALA A 86 -3.21 0.92 -1.15
N ARG A 87 -2.11 1.50 -0.67
CA ARG A 87 -2.12 2.37 0.52
C ARG A 87 -3.08 3.54 0.33
N ALA A 88 -3.09 4.18 -0.83
CA ALA A 88 -3.97 5.31 -1.11
C ALA A 88 -5.45 4.92 -1.02
N ILE A 89 -5.80 3.76 -1.59
CA ILE A 89 -7.15 3.22 -1.58
C ILE A 89 -7.59 2.86 -0.15
N VAL A 90 -6.75 2.09 0.55
CA VAL A 90 -7.03 1.50 1.86
C VAL A 90 -7.15 2.57 2.95
N LEU A 91 -6.31 3.60 2.84
CA LEU A 91 -6.29 4.72 3.79
C LEU A 91 -7.18 5.88 3.38
N ASN A 92 -7.93 5.72 2.29
CA ASN A 92 -8.79 6.77 1.75
C ASN A 92 -8.04 8.10 1.57
N CYS A 93 -6.84 8.02 1.00
CA CYS A 93 -5.98 9.16 0.77
C CYS A 93 -5.63 9.30 -0.73
N LYS A 94 -4.99 10.41 -1.08
CA LYS A 94 -4.47 10.66 -2.44
C LYS A 94 -3.11 9.98 -2.56
N GLN A 95 -2.92 9.28 -3.67
CA GLN A 95 -1.65 8.60 -3.95
C GLN A 95 -0.50 9.61 -4.09
N CYS A 96 -0.75 10.73 -4.76
CA CYS A 96 0.19 11.82 -5.00
C CYS A 96 -0.53 13.16 -4.80
N GLY A 97 -0.75 13.57 -3.54
CA GLY A 97 -1.20 14.94 -3.20
C GLY A 97 -0.01 15.88 -2.96
N TYR A 98 -0.27 17.17 -2.74
CA TYR A 98 0.77 18.12 -2.32
C TYR A 98 1.47 17.68 -1.02
N THR A 99 0.84 16.86 -0.18
CA THR A 99 1.49 16.14 0.92
C THR A 99 1.51 14.62 0.64
N PRO A 100 2.41 14.13 -0.25
CA PRO A 100 2.32 12.78 -0.80
C PRO A 100 2.63 11.66 0.22
N CYS A 101 3.14 12.02 1.39
CA CYS A 101 3.56 11.10 2.44
C CYS A 101 2.66 11.27 3.67
N LEU A 102 1.92 10.23 4.06
CA LEU A 102 1.17 10.23 5.33
C LEU A 102 2.07 10.30 6.57
N ARG A 103 3.36 10.01 6.42
CA ARG A 103 4.37 10.01 7.49
C ARG A 103 5.21 11.28 7.53
N CYS A 104 4.99 12.23 6.64
CA CYS A 104 5.86 13.39 6.46
C CYS A 104 4.96 14.62 6.28
N ASP A 105 5.14 15.67 7.09
CA ASP A 105 4.38 16.92 6.93
C ASP A 105 4.95 17.82 5.82
N VAL A 106 5.59 17.23 4.80
CA VAL A 106 6.26 17.97 3.74
C VAL A 106 5.31 18.23 2.59
N VAL A 107 5.12 19.52 2.29
CA VAL A 107 4.50 19.95 1.05
C VAL A 107 5.51 19.80 -0.09
N GLY A 108 5.20 18.95 -1.05
CA GLY A 108 5.94 18.78 -2.29
C GLY A 108 5.55 19.83 -3.32
N THR A 109 6.48 20.16 -4.21
CA THR A 109 6.24 21.01 -5.37
C THR A 109 5.97 20.15 -6.59
N ARG A 110 4.92 20.46 -7.34
CA ARG A 110 4.60 19.73 -8.57
C ARG A 110 5.50 20.21 -9.71
N THR A 111 6.23 19.29 -10.33
CA THR A 111 7.08 19.54 -11.49
C THR A 111 6.65 18.56 -12.60
N GLY A 112 5.78 19.04 -13.49
CA GLY A 112 5.11 18.18 -14.47
C GLY A 112 4.21 17.13 -13.82
N ASN A 113 4.49 15.85 -14.09
CA ASN A 113 3.76 14.70 -13.53
C ASN A 113 4.36 14.18 -12.22
N LEU A 114 5.41 14.83 -11.71
CA LEU A 114 6.12 14.43 -10.50
C LEU A 114 5.84 15.41 -9.37
N ILE A 115 5.85 14.89 -8.14
CA ILE A 115 5.84 15.71 -6.92
C ILE A 115 7.22 15.59 -6.30
N GLN A 116 7.96 16.70 -6.30
CA GLN A 116 9.26 16.79 -5.70
C GLN A 116 9.11 17.23 -4.24
N LEU A 117 9.54 16.37 -3.32
CA LEU A 117 9.63 16.75 -1.91
C LEU A 117 10.84 17.66 -1.71
N SER A 118 10.68 18.74 -0.94
CA SER A 118 11.79 19.61 -0.61
C SER A 118 12.81 18.86 0.26
N ASN A 119 14.10 19.11 0.03
CA ASN A 119 15.24 18.38 0.62
C ASN A 119 15.48 18.69 2.12
N ARG A 120 14.47 19.18 2.85
CA ARG A 120 14.64 19.62 4.24
C ARG A 120 14.43 18.47 5.22
N GLU A 121 15.12 18.56 6.37
CA GLU A 121 14.91 17.68 7.53
C GLU A 121 13.41 17.51 7.77
N THR A 122 12.92 16.29 7.55
CA THR A 122 11.48 16.04 7.53
C THR A 122 10.99 15.72 8.94
N LEU A 123 10.05 16.52 9.44
CA LEU A 123 9.31 16.15 10.64
C LEU A 123 8.41 14.97 10.30
N LYS A 124 8.47 13.93 11.14
CA LYS A 124 7.58 12.78 11.02
C LYS A 124 6.17 13.20 11.41
N ALA A 125 5.21 12.96 10.51
CA ALA A 125 3.81 13.15 10.81
C ALA A 125 3.40 12.23 11.96
N THR A 126 2.59 12.78 12.88
CA THR A 126 2.08 12.09 14.06
C THR A 126 0.61 11.73 13.86
N ALA A 127 0.08 10.82 14.69
CA ALA A 127 -1.36 10.58 14.75
C ALA A 127 -2.18 11.88 14.92
N SER A 128 -1.69 12.84 15.71
CA SER A 128 -2.34 14.14 15.88
C SER A 128 -2.37 14.96 14.58
N SER A 129 -1.28 14.99 13.82
CA SER A 129 -1.24 15.64 12.50
C SER A 129 -2.24 15.00 11.54
N TYR A 130 -2.28 13.67 11.48
CA TYR A 130 -3.26 12.94 10.67
C TYR A 130 -4.71 13.25 11.08
N GLN A 131 -5.03 13.28 12.38
CA GLN A 131 -6.38 13.61 12.85
C GLN A 131 -6.79 15.05 12.49
N ASN A 132 -5.85 15.98 12.47
CA ASN A 132 -6.14 17.35 12.01
C ASN A 132 -6.46 17.38 10.51
N LEU A 133 -5.67 16.68 9.69
CA LEU A 133 -5.94 16.54 8.25
C LEU A 133 -7.31 15.89 8.00
N LEU A 134 -7.64 14.83 8.75
CA LEU A 134 -8.93 14.16 8.66
C LEU A 134 -10.09 15.09 9.02
N LYS A 135 -9.97 15.87 10.10
CA LYS A 135 -11.00 16.86 10.49
C LYS A 135 -11.20 17.90 9.40
N GLN A 136 -10.12 18.39 8.80
CA GLN A 136 -10.19 19.32 7.67
C GLN A 136 -10.86 18.67 6.44
N SER A 137 -10.61 17.39 6.15
CA SER A 137 -11.28 16.68 5.06
C SER A 137 -12.78 16.53 5.28
N LEU A 138 -13.23 16.46 6.53
CA LEU A 138 -14.62 16.25 6.91
C LEU A 138 -15.41 17.57 7.05
N SER A 139 -14.75 18.73 7.17
CA SER A 139 -15.43 20.03 7.20
C SER A 139 -15.88 20.45 5.80
N ASP A 140 -17.16 20.81 5.66
CA ASP A 140 -17.80 21.13 4.38
C ASP A 140 -17.25 22.40 3.68
N GLU A 141 -16.62 23.31 4.44
CA GLU A 141 -16.15 24.62 3.93
C GLU A 141 -14.98 24.55 2.94
N GLN A 142 -14.31 23.41 2.80
CA GLN A 142 -13.05 23.29 2.04
C GLN A 142 -13.02 22.20 0.96
N ARG A 143 -14.18 21.68 0.52
CA ARG A 143 -14.25 20.89 -0.74
C ARG A 143 -13.69 21.65 -1.96
N LYS A 144 -13.51 22.97 -1.87
CA LYS A 144 -12.87 23.81 -2.91
C LYS A 144 -11.33 23.83 -2.86
N THR A 145 -10.69 23.43 -1.76
CA THR A 145 -9.22 23.34 -1.61
C THR A 145 -8.73 21.88 -1.65
N ASP A 146 -9.48 21.04 -2.35
CA ASP A 146 -9.25 19.60 -2.45
C ASP A 146 -7.80 19.31 -2.87
N GLU A 147 -7.19 20.12 -3.73
CA GLU A 147 -5.80 19.90 -4.20
C GLU A 147 -4.76 19.79 -3.08
N GLN A 148 -4.94 20.48 -1.95
CA GLN A 148 -3.93 20.53 -0.89
C GLN A 148 -4.09 19.43 0.16
N ASN A 149 -5.29 18.85 0.32
CA ASN A 149 -5.51 17.82 1.33
C ASN A 149 -5.26 16.42 0.76
N SER A 150 -4.35 15.69 1.39
CA SER A 150 -3.99 14.34 0.97
C SER A 150 -4.90 13.28 1.59
N VAL A 151 -5.63 13.58 2.66
CA VAL A 151 -6.65 12.67 3.23
C VAL A 151 -8.00 13.01 2.62
N LYS A 152 -8.73 12.03 2.09
CA LYS A 152 -10.06 12.23 1.50
C LYS A 152 -11.18 12.04 2.51
N GLY A 153 -10.90 11.31 3.59
CA GLY A 153 -11.86 11.02 4.65
C GLY A 153 -11.40 9.84 5.50
N LYS A 154 -12.32 9.30 6.29
CA LYS A 154 -12.04 8.21 7.23
C LYS A 154 -11.52 6.97 6.49
N SER A 155 -10.47 6.34 7.01
CA SER A 155 -10.03 5.01 6.56
C SER A 155 -10.87 3.93 7.24
N ALA A 156 -11.11 2.81 6.55
CA ALA A 156 -11.64 1.62 7.19
C ALA A 156 -10.79 1.21 8.42
N PHE A 157 -9.48 1.42 8.35
CA PHE A 157 -8.51 1.00 9.37
C PHE A 157 -8.38 1.95 10.56
N ASP A 158 -9.04 3.12 10.55
CA ASP A 158 -8.95 4.11 11.64
C ASP A 158 -9.39 3.55 13.01
N GLN A 159 -10.22 2.51 13.01
CA GLN A 159 -10.73 1.89 14.24
C GLN A 159 -9.75 0.88 14.86
N ILE A 160 -8.87 0.29 14.05
CA ILE A 160 -8.02 -0.83 14.45
C ILE A 160 -6.52 -0.47 14.44
N LEU A 161 -6.14 0.60 13.75
CA LEU A 161 -4.76 1.02 13.58
C LEU A 161 -4.54 2.47 13.98
N ARG A 162 -3.33 2.73 14.50
CA ARG A 162 -2.83 4.07 14.71
C ARG A 162 -2.15 4.56 13.44
N ILE A 163 -2.78 5.49 12.74
CA ILE A 163 -2.29 6.07 11.48
C ILE A 163 -1.61 7.40 11.79
N PRO A 164 -0.42 7.70 11.20
CA PRO A 164 0.29 6.95 10.15
C PRO A 164 1.32 5.93 10.64
N GLU A 165 1.48 5.75 11.95
CA GLU A 165 2.57 4.97 12.56
C GLU A 165 2.54 3.50 12.13
N CYS A 166 1.36 2.89 12.07
CA CYS A 166 1.18 1.47 11.69
C CYS A 166 1.19 1.20 10.18
N ILE A 167 1.43 2.22 9.33
CA ILE A 167 1.39 2.08 7.87
C ILE A 167 2.80 2.06 7.29
N THR A 168 3.30 0.88 6.95
CA THR A 168 4.64 0.73 6.37
C THR A 168 4.60 0.86 4.85
N GLY A 169 5.65 1.47 4.28
CA GLY A 169 5.83 1.51 2.83
C GLY A 169 6.32 0.16 2.33
N ASP A 170 5.89 -0.21 1.13
CA ASP A 170 6.37 -1.43 0.48
C ASP A 170 7.83 -1.27 0.03
N ILE A 171 8.75 -1.81 0.83
CA ILE A 171 10.19 -1.79 0.54
C ILE A 171 10.54 -2.63 -0.70
N MET A 172 9.73 -3.65 -1.06
CA MET A 172 9.97 -4.46 -2.25
C MET A 172 9.79 -3.60 -3.50
N HIS A 173 8.69 -2.85 -3.60
CA HIS A 173 8.48 -1.96 -4.74
C HIS A 173 9.32 -0.69 -4.70
N SER A 174 9.60 -0.16 -3.50
CA SER A 174 10.24 1.16 -3.34
C SER A 174 11.78 1.10 -3.26
N GLY A 175 12.34 0.07 -2.63
CA GLY A 175 13.77 -0.05 -2.34
C GLY A 175 14.46 -1.13 -3.16
N TYR A 176 13.81 -2.28 -3.36
CA TYR A 176 14.44 -3.39 -4.09
C TYR A 176 14.14 -3.31 -5.59
N TYR A 177 12.88 -3.30 -6.01
CA TYR A 177 12.53 -3.44 -7.43
C TYR A 177 12.94 -2.24 -8.29
N GLY A 178 12.83 -1.00 -7.79
CA GLY A 178 13.20 0.20 -8.56
C GLY A 178 14.70 0.26 -8.87
N PRO A 179 15.57 0.40 -7.85
CA PRO A 179 17.01 0.40 -8.02
C PRO A 179 17.54 -0.87 -8.70
N LEU A 180 17.14 -2.07 -8.25
CA LEU A 180 17.62 -3.30 -8.89
C LEU A 180 17.18 -3.40 -10.34
N LYS A 181 15.95 -3.02 -10.71
CA LYS A 181 15.53 -3.07 -12.12
C LYS A 181 16.35 -2.14 -13.00
N ASN A 182 16.68 -0.94 -12.51
CA ASN A 182 17.54 -0.01 -13.23
C ASN A 182 18.97 -0.54 -13.34
N ASP A 183 19.52 -1.05 -12.25
CA ASP A 183 20.86 -1.66 -12.21
C ASP A 183 20.94 -2.89 -13.14
N PHE A 184 19.93 -3.77 -13.11
CA PHE A 184 19.84 -4.91 -14.02
C PHE A 184 19.68 -4.47 -15.48
N ALA A 185 18.88 -3.45 -15.76
CA ALA A 185 18.73 -2.91 -17.11
C ALA A 185 20.05 -2.32 -17.64
N GLU A 186 20.83 -1.65 -16.80
CA GLU A 186 22.17 -1.17 -17.16
C GLU A 186 23.17 -2.31 -17.38
N ILE A 187 23.19 -3.31 -16.49
CA ILE A 187 24.04 -4.50 -16.64
C ILE A 187 23.72 -5.24 -17.95
N LEU A 188 22.44 -5.35 -18.31
CA LEU A 188 22.01 -5.99 -19.55
C LEU A 188 22.37 -5.16 -20.79
N LYS A 189 22.31 -3.82 -20.72
CA LYS A 189 22.81 -2.94 -21.79
C LYS A 189 24.31 -3.07 -21.98
N ILE A 190 25.09 -3.19 -20.90
CA ILE A 190 26.54 -3.44 -20.96
C ILE A 190 26.81 -4.78 -21.66
N LYS A 191 26.02 -5.83 -21.39
CA LYS A 191 26.16 -7.12 -22.08
C LYS A 191 25.80 -7.05 -23.56
N SER A 192 24.76 -6.31 -23.96
CA SER A 192 24.42 -6.15 -25.38
C SER A 192 25.45 -5.33 -26.15
N VAL A 193 26.04 -4.32 -25.52
CA VAL A 193 27.15 -3.52 -26.10
C VAL A 193 28.41 -4.36 -26.23
N ARG A 194 28.74 -5.19 -25.24
CA ARG A 194 29.89 -6.10 -25.28
C ARG A 194 29.76 -7.15 -26.38
N LYS A 195 28.57 -7.73 -26.54
CA LYS A 195 28.27 -8.66 -27.64
C LYS A 195 28.42 -7.99 -29.02
N ALA A 196 27.92 -6.77 -29.19
CA ALA A 196 28.07 -6.01 -30.44
C ALA A 196 29.53 -5.63 -30.73
N PHE A 197 30.33 -5.39 -29.68
CA PHE A 197 31.76 -5.12 -29.80
C PHE A 197 32.55 -6.37 -30.18
N ASP A 198 32.27 -7.51 -29.54
CA ASP A 198 32.91 -8.79 -29.87
C ASP A 198 32.58 -9.23 -31.31
N GLU A 199 31.33 -9.07 -31.76
CA GLU A 199 30.91 -9.32 -33.16
C GLU A 199 31.52 -8.35 -34.19
N SER A 200 31.99 -7.17 -33.74
CA SER A 200 32.66 -6.18 -34.59
C SER A 200 34.17 -6.40 -34.73
N ILE A 201 34.76 -7.22 -33.86
CA ILE A 201 36.19 -7.60 -33.88
C ILE A 201 36.43 -8.85 -34.73
N GLU A 202 35.39 -9.66 -34.99
CA GLU A 202 35.47 -10.88 -35.83
C GLU A 202 35.26 -10.63 -37.35
N LYS A 203 35.23 -9.37 -37.80
CA LYS A 203 35.20 -8.99 -39.23
C LYS A 203 36.45 -8.24 -39.65
#